data_AF-A0A183UUZ9-F1
#
_entry.id   AF-A0A183UUZ9-F1
#
_cell.length_a   1.000
_cell.length_b   1.000
_cell.length_c   1.000
_cell.angle_alpha   90.00
_cell.angle_beta   90.00
_cell.angle_gamma   90.00
#
_symmetry.space_group_name_H-M   'P 1'
#
loop_
_entity.id
_entity.type
_entity.pdbx_description
1 polymer ?
#
loop_
_entity_poly.entity_id
_entity_poly.type
_entity_poly.pdbx_seq_one_letter_code
_entity_poly.pdbx_strand_id
1 'polypeptide(L)'
;MRLSLMVLCSMLATRCATMPTDNVLPTMQCELCEKFVTNIQQSLNERKDNIEQEASILCDNLTASNNLLDPICKQIIDVELDGIIKGLNNATEPTQICKNILLCI
;
A
#
# COMPACT_ATOMS: atom_id res chain seq x y z
N MET A 1 5.87 13.28 -32.28
CA MET A 1 5.77 14.50 -31.45
C MET A 1 4.33 14.54 -30.93
N ARG A 2 4.04 13.80 -29.86
CA ARG A 2 3.99 14.25 -28.44
C ARG A 2 3.03 15.42 -28.22
N LEU A 3 2.20 15.29 -27.17
CA LEU A 3 1.48 16.37 -26.47
C LEU A 3 0.41 17.06 -27.37
N SER A 4 -0.90 16.97 -27.14
CA SER A 4 -1.61 17.51 -25.96
C SER A 4 -3.12 17.20 -26.01
N LEU A 5 -3.55 16.08 -26.63
CA LEU A 5 -4.96 15.87 -26.99
C LEU A 5 -5.77 15.04 -25.98
N MET A 6 -5.56 15.22 -24.67
CA MET A 6 -6.40 14.60 -23.62
C MET A 6 -7.11 15.63 -22.72
N VAL A 7 -7.12 16.91 -23.10
CA VAL A 7 -7.73 18.00 -22.31
C VAL A 7 -9.05 18.52 -22.92
N LEU A 8 -9.53 17.95 -24.01
CA LEU A 8 -10.83 18.35 -24.59
C LEU A 8 -11.94 17.42 -24.09
N CYS A 9 -12.35 17.73 -22.86
CA CYS A 9 -13.62 17.38 -22.27
C CYS A 9 -14.75 17.52 -23.31
N SER A 10 -15.52 16.45 -23.46
CA SER A 10 -16.59 16.29 -24.43
C SER A 10 -17.75 17.27 -24.20
N MET A 11 -18.00 18.13 -25.19
CA MET A 11 -19.34 18.63 -25.57
C MET A 11 -20.28 17.50 -26.03
N LEU A 12 -20.22 16.31 -25.42
CA LEU A 12 -21.11 15.19 -25.68
C LEU A 12 -21.33 14.47 -24.36
N ALA A 13 -22.53 14.64 -23.80
CA ALA A 13 -22.99 14.11 -22.52
C ALA A 13 -23.17 12.58 -22.51
N THR A 14 -22.18 11.81 -22.97
CA THR A 14 -22.20 10.34 -22.93
C THR A 14 -20.80 9.73 -22.68
N ARG A 15 -19.85 10.50 -22.14
CA ARG A 15 -18.48 10.03 -21.87
C ARG A 15 -18.17 10.05 -20.36
N CYS A 16 -18.79 9.14 -19.60
CA CYS A 16 -18.35 8.75 -18.25
C CYS A 16 -18.61 7.26 -17.92
N ALA A 17 -18.85 6.40 -18.90
CA ALA A 17 -18.93 4.95 -18.70
C ALA A 17 -17.97 4.31 -19.73
N THR A 18 -16.91 3.60 -19.40
CA THR A 18 -16.55 2.83 -18.21
C THR A 18 -15.01 2.83 -18.11
N MET A 19 -14.44 3.30 -17.00
CA MET A 19 -13.07 2.90 -16.64
C MET A 19 -13.10 1.42 -16.24
N PRO A 20 -12.08 0.60 -16.58
CA PRO A 20 -11.99 -0.75 -16.03
C PRO A 20 -11.75 -0.63 -14.52
N THR A 21 -12.79 -0.87 -13.73
CA THR A 21 -12.78 -0.83 -12.26
C THR A 21 -12.25 -2.10 -11.63
N ASP A 22 -11.92 -3.10 -12.43
CA ASP A 22 -11.81 -4.48 -11.94
C ASP A 22 -10.40 -4.82 -11.38
N ASN A 23 -9.45 -3.87 -11.48
CA ASN A 23 -8.03 -4.11 -11.17
C ASN A 23 -7.40 -3.04 -10.25
N VAL A 24 -8.12 -1.94 -9.95
CA VAL A 24 -7.55 -0.80 -9.20
C VAL A 24 -7.34 -1.16 -7.74
N LEU A 25 -8.30 -1.85 -7.12
CA LEU A 25 -8.24 -2.18 -5.69
C LEU A 25 -7.11 -3.17 -5.34
N PRO A 26 -6.91 -4.30 -6.04
CA PRO A 26 -5.79 -5.22 -5.76
C PRO A 26 -4.42 -4.56 -5.97
N THR A 27 -4.29 -3.72 -6.99
CA THR A 27 -3.02 -3.03 -7.28
C THR A 27 -2.68 -2.01 -6.20
N MET A 28 -3.67 -1.26 -5.70
CA MET A 28 -3.50 -0.29 -4.63
C MET A 28 -3.15 -0.93 -3.29
N GLN A 29 -3.77 -2.08 -2.97
CA GLN A 29 -3.44 -2.85 -1.77
C GLN A 29 -2.01 -3.40 -1.80
N CYS A 30 -1.59 -3.88 -2.97
CA CYS A 30 -0.22 -4.36 -3.15
C CYS A 30 0.80 -3.22 -2.98
N GLU A 31 0.58 -2.07 -3.63
CA GLU A 31 1.48 -0.91 -3.48
C GLU A 31 1.55 -0.41 -2.03
N LEU A 32 0.40 -0.35 -1.34
CA LEU A 32 0.35 0.04 0.08
C LEU A 32 1.14 -0.95 0.94
N CYS A 33 0.95 -2.25 0.73
CA CYS A 33 1.70 -3.28 1.45
C CYS A 33 3.20 -3.17 1.20
N GLU A 34 3.64 -3.08 -0.05
CA GLU A 34 5.06 -3.02 -0.38
C GLU A 34 5.74 -1.80 0.25
N LYS A 35 5.07 -0.63 0.21
CA LYS A 35 5.56 0.57 0.89
C LYS A 35 5.61 0.37 2.39
N PHE A 36 4.56 -0.17 3.00
CA PHE A 36 4.52 -0.43 4.42
C PHE A 36 5.68 -1.36 4.85
N VAL A 37 5.81 -2.53 4.21
CA VAL A 37 6.85 -3.53 4.51
C VAL A 37 8.25 -2.96 4.30
N THR A 38 8.47 -2.17 3.24
CA THR A 38 9.75 -1.50 3.00
C THR A 38 10.10 -0.51 4.12
N ASN A 39 9.14 0.26 4.62
CA ASN A 39 9.37 1.18 5.73
C ASN A 39 9.61 0.43 7.05
N ILE A 40 8.93 -0.70 7.29
CA ILE A 40 9.24 -1.57 8.45
C ILE A 40 10.68 -2.08 8.37
N GLN A 41 11.13 -2.51 7.18
CA GLN A 41 12.52 -2.92 6.98
C GLN A 41 13.51 -1.80 7.31
N GLN A 42 13.21 -0.55 6.92
CA GLN A 42 14.02 0.60 7.28
C GLN A 42 14.03 0.83 8.80
N SER A 43 12.88 0.80 9.47
CA SER A 43 12.79 0.95 10.94
C SER A 43 13.59 -0.12 11.70
N LEU A 44 13.60 -1.36 11.20
CA LEU A 44 14.43 -2.45 11.75
C LEU A 44 15.92 -2.17 11.55
N ASN A 45 16.33 -1.72 10.36
CA ASN A 45 17.72 -1.36 10.06
C ASN A 45 18.22 -0.17 10.91
N GLU A 46 17.34 0.80 11.18
CA GLU A 46 17.60 1.93 12.06
C GLU A 46 17.58 1.56 13.55
N ARG A 47 17.19 0.32 13.89
CA ARG A 47 17.04 -0.19 15.26
C ARG A 47 16.10 0.68 16.11
N LYS A 48 14.95 1.04 15.53
CA LYS A 48 13.89 1.74 16.25
C LYS A 48 13.37 0.87 17.41
N ASP A 49 13.19 1.49 18.57
CA ASP A 49 12.85 0.77 19.81
C ASP A 49 11.43 0.16 19.79
N ASN A 50 10.46 0.83 19.17
CA ASN A 50 9.06 0.41 19.15
C ASN A 50 8.54 0.32 17.72
N ILE A 51 8.74 -0.85 17.10
CA ILE A 51 8.32 -1.10 15.71
C ILE A 51 6.80 -1.04 15.54
N GLU A 52 6.02 -1.44 16.54
CA GLU A 52 4.55 -1.37 16.47
C GLU A 52 4.05 0.08 16.41
N GLN A 53 4.64 0.97 17.22
CA GLN A 53 4.34 2.40 17.16
C GLN A 53 4.78 3.01 15.83
N GLU A 54 5.97 2.67 15.34
CA GLU A 54 6.45 3.13 14.02
C GLU A 54 5.54 2.64 12.90
N ALA A 55 5.06 1.39 12.97
CA ALA A 55 4.08 0.83 12.03
C ALA A 55 2.77 1.64 12.04
N SER A 56 2.24 1.99 13.21
CA SER A 56 1.03 2.81 13.31
C SER A 56 1.22 4.19 12.68
N ILE A 57 2.36 4.85 12.95
CA ILE A 57 2.68 6.15 12.35
C ILE A 57 2.82 6.05 10.83
N LEU A 58 3.41 4.95 10.34
CA LEU A 58 3.49 4.69 8.90
C LEU A 58 2.10 4.54 8.27
N CYS A 59 1.16 3.87 8.93
CA CYS A 59 -0.21 3.79 8.45
C CYS A 59 -0.89 5.15 8.39
N ASP A 60 -0.75 5.99 9.44
CA ASP A 60 -1.29 7.35 9.43
C ASP A 60 -0.73 8.16 8.25
N ASN A 61 0.58 8.04 7.99
CA ASN A 61 1.27 8.76 6.91
C ASN A 61 0.90 8.24 5.52
N LEU A 62 0.91 6.92 5.30
CA LEU A 62 0.65 6.29 4.01
C LEU A 62 -0.80 6.50 3.57
N THR A 63 -1.72 6.52 4.51
CA THR A 63 -3.14 6.71 4.25
C THR A 63 -3.59 8.17 4.35
N ALA A 64 -2.68 9.08 4.73
CA ALA A 64 -2.99 10.46 5.10
C ALA A 64 -4.14 10.56 6.11
N SER A 65 -4.16 9.62 7.06
CA SER A 65 -5.22 9.43 8.06
C SER A 65 -6.64 9.36 7.45
N ASN A 66 -6.76 8.78 6.26
CA ASN A 66 -8.04 8.61 5.60
C ASN A 66 -8.90 7.59 6.38
N ASN A 67 -10.11 8.00 6.78
CA ASN A 67 -11.03 7.18 7.60
C ASN A 67 -11.41 5.81 7.01
N LEU A 68 -11.20 5.58 5.70
CA LEU A 68 -11.44 4.29 5.07
C LEU A 68 -10.18 3.42 5.01
N LEU A 69 -9.03 4.02 4.69
CA LEU A 69 -7.78 3.28 4.46
C LEU A 69 -6.97 3.06 5.74
N ASP A 70 -7.00 4.01 6.67
CA ASP A 70 -6.24 3.95 7.91
C ASP A 70 -6.62 2.75 8.80
N PRO A 71 -7.92 2.43 9.02
CA PRO A 71 -8.29 1.24 9.77
C PRO A 71 -7.84 -0.06 9.08
N ILE A 72 -7.86 -0.10 7.74
CA ILE A 72 -7.40 -1.26 6.97
C ILE A 72 -5.89 -1.44 7.15
N CYS A 73 -5.12 -0.35 7.08
CA CYS A 73 -3.68 -0.41 7.30
C CYS A 73 -3.34 -0.86 8.72
N LYS A 74 -4.03 -0.32 9.74
CA LYS A 74 -3.83 -0.70 11.14
C LYS A 74 -4.22 -2.16 11.40
N GLN A 75 -5.23 -2.68 10.73
CA GLN A 75 -5.56 -4.10 10.79
C GLN A 75 -4.43 -5.00 10.27
N ILE A 76 -3.64 -4.54 9.28
CA ILE A 76 -2.44 -5.27 8.83
C ILE A 76 -1.40 -5.33 9.96
N ILE A 77 -1.26 -4.27 10.75
CA ILE A 77 -0.35 -4.26 11.90
C ILE A 77 -0.78 -5.34 12.90
N ASP A 78 -2.05 -5.32 13.30
CA ASP A 78 -2.59 -6.20 14.34
C ASP A 78 -2.48 -7.69 13.98
N VAL A 79 -2.55 -8.02 12.68
CA VAL A 79 -2.63 -9.42 12.22
C VAL A 79 -1.31 -9.91 11.62
N GLU A 80 -0.59 -9.06 10.90
CA GLU A 80 0.52 -9.48 10.02
C GLU A 80 1.89 -8.93 10.43
N LEU A 81 1.99 -7.96 11.36
CA LEU A 81 3.27 -7.29 11.66
C LEU A 81 4.37 -8.28 12.08
N ASP A 82 4.06 -9.24 12.95
CA ASP A 82 5.01 -10.27 13.38
C ASP A 82 5.49 -11.14 12.21
N GLY A 83 4.56 -11.49 11.31
CA GLY A 83 4.86 -12.23 10.08
C GLY A 83 5.76 -11.45 9.13
N ILE A 84 5.50 -10.16 8.98
CA ILE A 84 6.31 -9.22 8.19
C ILE A 84 7.72 -9.12 8.77
N ILE A 85 7.87 -8.86 10.06
CA ILE A 85 9.18 -8.77 10.74
C ILE A 85 9.96 -10.08 10.58
N LYS A 86 9.31 -11.22 10.77
CA LYS A 86 9.93 -12.54 10.58
C LYS A 86 10.36 -12.75 9.12
N GLY A 87 9.55 -12.35 8.15
CA GLY A 87 9.91 -12.39 6.73
C GLY A 87 11.17 -11.58 6.44
N LEU A 88 11.20 -10.33 6.91
CA LEU A 88 12.32 -9.42 6.73
C LEU A 88 13.61 -9.92 7.40
N ASN A 89 13.52 -10.46 8.62
CA ASN A 89 14.66 -11.07 9.30
C ASN A 89 15.22 -12.31 8.57
N ASN A 90 14.41 -12.97 7.76
CA ASN A 90 14.81 -14.08 6.89
C ASN A 90 15.21 -13.60 5.47
N ALA A 91 15.43 -12.30 5.27
CA ALA A 91 15.75 -11.68 3.98
C ALA A 91 14.72 -11.98 2.88
N THR A 92 13.43 -12.09 3.25
CA THR A 92 12.34 -12.19 2.28
C THR A 92 12.05 -10.80 1.72
N GLU A 93 12.00 -10.70 0.38
CA GLU A 93 11.71 -9.43 -0.30
C GLU A 93 10.29 -8.90 0.03
N PRO A 94 10.09 -7.57 0.15
CA PRO A 94 8.79 -6.97 0.47
C PRO A 94 7.63 -7.47 -0.39
N THR A 95 7.83 -7.55 -1.72
CA THR A 95 6.83 -8.08 -2.66
C THR A 95 6.42 -9.52 -2.32
N GLN A 96 7.39 -10.36 -1.91
CA GLN A 96 7.09 -11.75 -1.57
C GLN A 96 6.36 -11.86 -0.23
N ILE A 97 6.70 -11.01 0.75
CA ILE A 97 5.95 -10.90 2.00
C ILE A 97 4.49 -10.50 1.71
N CYS A 98 4.28 -9.48 0.88
CA CYS A 98 2.95 -9.02 0.50
C CYS A 98 2.12 -10.06 -0.27
N LYS A 99 2.77 -10.93 -1.05
CA LYS A 99 2.12 -12.10 -1.65
C LYS A 99 1.73 -13.15 -0.61
N ASN A 100 2.60 -13.42 0.36
CA ASN A 100 2.34 -14.41 1.41
C ASN A 100 1.13 -14.06 2.27
N ILE A 101 0.87 -12.76 2.48
CA ILE A 101 -0.30 -12.24 3.23
C ILE A 101 -1.48 -11.87 2.32
N LEU A 102 -1.43 -12.27 1.04
CA LEU A 102 -2.50 -12.12 0.05
C LEU A 102 -2.91 -10.66 -0.28
N LEU A 103 -2.02 -9.70 -0.05
CA LEU A 103 -2.21 -8.29 -0.44
C LEU A 103 -1.66 -7.98 -1.84
N CYS A 104 -0.82 -8.87 -2.37
CA CYS A 104 -0.39 -8.88 -3.78
C CYS A 104 -0.75 -10.23 -4.40
N ILE A 105 -1.43 -10.23 -5.55
CA ILE A 105 -1.88 -11.45 -6.26
C ILE A 105 -1.30 -11.46 -7.67
#